data_AF-A0AAU2ZB13-F1
#
_entry.id   AF-A0AAU2ZB13-F1
#
_cell.length_a   1.000
_cell.length_b   1.000
_cell.length_c   1.000
_cell.angle_alpha   90.00
_cell.angle_beta   90.00
_cell.angle_gamma   90.00
#
_symmetry.space_group_name_H-M   'P 1'
#
loop_
_entity.id
_entity.type
_entity.pdbx_description
1 polymer ?
#
loop_
_entity_poly.entity_id
_entity_poly.type
_entity_poly.pdbx_seq_one_letter_code
_entity_poly.pdbx_strand_id
1 'polypeptide(L)'
;MAEKRFPYLLGHGEIASLYGVERQTSQLWKTRGVLGDPDVVISGNPYWLLPTVLKLAQDGAREILDERLKDYKSGIAGGYLVQDAGELPHIVGLKEIPWIFGKKYMDVYQWRVRGSFVPEDATISGSPLWLLETVLSYAVGHGRTIVPDGVKRIEAGEREQIKPRGRKPSAEPKPTPPPLPETRTFRPGEHSAEDVAAFAAELLDAGISLSVRPKR
;
A
#
# COMPACT_ATOMS: atom_id res chain seq x y z
N MET A 1 0.04 -15.24 25.66
CA MET A 1 -0.42 -15.07 24.27
C MET A 1 0.59 -14.17 23.59
N ALA A 2 1.24 -14.61 22.51
CA ALA A 2 2.16 -13.74 21.78
C ALA A 2 1.36 -12.56 21.23
N GLU A 3 1.85 -11.35 21.47
CA GLU A 3 1.27 -10.13 20.92
C GLU A 3 1.31 -10.26 19.39
N LYS A 4 0.15 -10.23 18.73
CA LYS A 4 0.09 -10.27 17.27
C LYS A 4 0.78 -9.02 16.73
N ARG A 5 1.94 -9.18 16.12
CA ARG A 5 2.73 -8.07 15.57
C ARG A 5 2.64 -8.12 14.05
N PHE A 6 2.09 -7.08 13.44
CA PHE A 6 1.97 -6.98 11.99
C PHE A 6 2.88 -5.86 11.47
N PRO A 7 3.67 -6.07 10.41
CA PRO A 7 4.57 -5.02 9.92
C PRO A 7 3.79 -3.88 9.28
N TYR A 8 4.31 -2.65 9.36
CA TYR A 8 3.72 -1.49 8.70
C TYR A 8 3.85 -1.60 7.17
N LEU A 9 2.83 -2.20 6.56
CA LEU A 9 2.64 -2.31 5.12
C LEU A 9 1.59 -1.34 4.60
N LEU A 10 1.86 -0.76 3.45
CA LEU A 10 1.01 0.23 2.83
C LEU A 10 0.62 -0.22 1.43
N GLY A 11 -0.67 -0.16 1.13
CA GLY A 11 -1.14 -0.18 -0.25
C GLY A 11 -1.39 1.25 -0.74
N HIS A 12 -1.92 1.36 -1.95
CA HIS A 12 -2.21 2.68 -2.55
C HIS A 12 -3.17 3.55 -1.72
N GLY A 13 -4.10 2.95 -0.98
CA GLY A 13 -5.03 3.70 -0.12
C GLY A 13 -4.33 4.35 1.08
N GLU A 14 -3.45 3.60 1.75
CA GLU A 14 -2.66 4.12 2.87
C GLU A 14 -1.68 5.19 2.39
N ILE A 15 -0.98 4.96 1.27
CA ILE A 15 -0.07 5.96 0.68
C ILE A 15 -0.84 7.24 0.35
N ALA A 16 -1.99 7.13 -0.30
CA ALA A 16 -2.81 8.27 -0.65
C ALA A 16 -3.25 9.07 0.60
N SER A 17 -3.67 8.36 1.66
CA SER A 17 -4.01 8.96 2.95
C SER A 17 -2.83 9.70 3.58
N LEU A 18 -1.63 9.10 3.61
CA LEU A 18 -0.45 9.71 4.21
C LEU A 18 -0.03 11.00 3.53
N TYR A 19 -0.16 11.09 2.20
CA TYR A 19 0.20 12.28 1.43
C TYR A 19 -0.97 13.24 1.20
N GLY A 20 -2.18 12.93 1.70
CA GLY A 20 -3.37 13.75 1.48
C GLY A 20 -3.75 13.89 0.01
N VAL A 21 -3.57 12.83 -0.78
CA VAL A 21 -3.88 12.76 -2.21
C VAL A 21 -4.94 11.70 -2.49
N GLU A 22 -5.49 11.70 -3.70
CA GLU A 22 -6.39 10.66 -4.17
C GLU A 22 -5.65 9.34 -4.45
N ARG A 23 -6.37 8.21 -4.34
CA ARG A 23 -5.80 6.87 -4.57
C ARG A 23 -5.19 6.72 -5.97
N GLN A 24 -5.83 7.32 -6.98
CA GLN A 24 -5.35 7.31 -8.37
C GLN A 24 -3.99 8.01 -8.51
N THR A 25 -3.70 9.01 -7.67
CA THR A 25 -2.41 9.70 -7.67
C THR A 25 -1.28 8.77 -7.23
N SER A 26 -1.49 7.97 -6.19
CA SER A 26 -0.51 6.95 -5.76
C SER A 26 -0.27 5.89 -6.84
N GLN A 27 -1.32 5.48 -7.56
CA GLN A 27 -1.17 4.56 -8.71
C GLN A 27 -0.39 5.21 -9.85
N LEU A 28 -0.65 6.48 -10.13
CA LEU A 28 0.06 7.24 -11.16
C LEU A 28 1.55 7.37 -10.80
N TRP A 29 1.89 7.63 -9.54
CA TRP A 29 3.27 7.65 -9.06
C TRP A 29 4.00 6.34 -9.35
N LYS A 30 3.34 5.20 -9.14
CA LYS A 30 3.90 3.89 -9.51
C LYS A 30 4.18 3.82 -11.01
N THR A 31 3.19 4.16 -11.84
CA THR A 31 3.34 4.07 -13.31
C THR A 31 4.37 5.04 -13.88
N ARG A 32 4.67 6.14 -13.17
CA ARG A 32 5.66 7.16 -13.55
C ARG A 32 7.03 6.92 -12.92
N GLY A 33 7.22 5.82 -12.18
CA GLY A 33 8.47 5.50 -11.49
C GLY A 33 8.80 6.40 -10.29
N VAL A 34 7.85 7.23 -9.85
CA VAL A 34 7.99 8.07 -8.65
C VAL A 34 7.88 7.19 -7.40
N LEU A 35 6.86 6.34 -7.35
CA LEU A 35 6.78 5.25 -6.38
C LEU A 35 7.44 4.04 -7.02
N GLY A 36 8.54 3.58 -6.42
CA GLY A 36 9.30 2.43 -6.92
C GLY A 36 8.52 1.12 -6.90
N ASP A 37 9.21 0.04 -7.25
CA ASP A 37 8.65 -1.31 -7.18
C ASP A 37 8.15 -1.64 -5.77
N PRO A 38 7.07 -2.44 -5.65
CA PRO A 38 6.57 -2.87 -4.35
C PRO A 38 7.60 -3.76 -3.65
N ASP A 39 7.76 -3.56 -2.35
CA ASP A 39 8.59 -4.41 -1.49
C ASP A 39 8.03 -5.84 -1.43
N VAL A 40 6.71 -6.00 -1.53
CA VAL A 40 6.05 -7.32 -1.60
C VAL A 40 4.75 -7.28 -2.39
N VAL A 41 4.41 -8.39 -3.05
CA VAL A 41 3.11 -8.60 -3.68
C VAL A 41 2.39 -9.75 -2.99
N ILE A 42 1.14 -9.53 -2.56
CA ILE A 42 0.35 -10.52 -1.82
C ILE A 42 -1.05 -10.60 -2.44
N SER A 43 -1.50 -11.80 -2.82
CA SER A 43 -2.77 -12.00 -3.56
C SER A 43 -2.88 -11.15 -4.83
N GLY A 44 -1.72 -10.77 -5.40
CA GLY A 44 -1.55 -9.90 -6.57
C GLY A 44 -1.73 -8.39 -6.31
N ASN A 45 -1.86 -7.97 -5.06
CA ASN A 45 -1.84 -6.56 -4.69
C ASN A 45 -0.42 -6.13 -4.30
N PRO A 46 0.05 -4.96 -4.76
CA PRO A 46 1.36 -4.42 -4.38
C PRO A 46 1.31 -3.76 -3.01
N TYR A 47 2.36 -3.97 -2.21
CA TYR A 47 2.55 -3.35 -0.90
C TYR A 47 3.98 -2.83 -0.76
N TRP A 48 4.11 -1.74 -0.01
CA TRP A 48 5.38 -1.11 0.33
C TRP A 48 5.55 -1.07 1.84
N LEU A 49 6.80 -1.17 2.28
CA LEU A 49 7.22 -0.90 3.65
C LEU A 49 7.05 0.58 3.96
N LEU A 50 6.73 0.90 5.21
CA LEU A 50 6.64 2.29 5.64
C LEU A 50 7.91 3.11 5.31
N PRO A 51 9.14 2.67 5.65
CA PRO A 51 10.36 3.37 5.24
C PRO A 51 10.44 3.66 3.73
N THR A 52 10.05 2.71 2.87
CA THR A 52 10.05 2.90 1.42
C THR A 52 9.12 4.04 1.00
N VAL A 53 7.94 4.12 1.61
CA VAL A 53 6.97 5.20 1.33
C VAL A 53 7.44 6.54 1.90
N LEU A 54 8.07 6.56 3.08
CA LEU A 54 8.59 7.79 3.68
C LEU A 54 9.71 8.43 2.84
N LYS A 55 10.47 7.63 2.08
CA LYS A 55 11.51 8.14 1.17
C LYS A 55 10.97 9.08 0.09
N LEU A 56 9.69 8.98 -0.29
CA LEU A 56 9.08 9.87 -1.29
C LEU A 56 9.00 11.34 -0.86
N ALA A 57 9.13 11.61 0.44
CA ALA A 57 9.14 12.96 1.00
C ALA A 57 10.56 13.53 1.20
N GLN A 58 11.61 12.73 0.98
CA GLN A 58 12.99 13.15 1.27
C GLN A 58 13.50 14.24 0.32
N ASP A 59 12.95 14.30 -0.90
CA ASP A 59 13.28 15.34 -1.89
C ASP A 59 12.57 16.68 -1.62
N GLY A 60 11.69 16.74 -0.60
CA GLY A 60 10.88 17.92 -0.27
C GLY A 60 9.74 18.22 -1.25
N ALA A 61 9.61 17.44 -2.34
CA ALA A 61 8.57 17.64 -3.34
C ALA A 61 7.20 17.11 -2.87
N ARG A 62 7.19 16.29 -1.81
CA ARG A 62 5.98 15.71 -1.21
C ARG A 62 6.06 15.80 0.30
N GLU A 63 4.94 16.12 0.92
CA GLU A 63 4.83 16.25 2.37
C GLU A 63 3.93 15.15 2.93
N ILE A 64 4.35 14.57 4.05
CA ILE A 64 3.57 13.58 4.79
C ILE A 64 2.73 14.32 5.82
N LEU A 65 1.48 13.92 5.93
CA LEU A 65 0.60 14.39 6.98
C LEU A 65 0.89 13.61 8.27
N ASP A 66 1.62 14.23 9.21
CA ASP A 66 2.04 13.59 10.47
C ASP A 66 0.88 13.00 11.28
N GLU A 67 -0.27 13.70 11.31
CA GLU A 67 -1.50 13.20 11.94
C GLU A 67 -1.97 11.90 11.30
N ARG A 68 -1.95 11.82 9.96
CA ARG A 68 -2.34 10.60 9.22
C ARG A 68 -1.36 9.47 9.44
N LEU A 69 -0.06 9.78 9.56
CA LEU A 69 0.96 8.78 9.89
C LEU A 69 0.75 8.22 11.29
N LYS A 70 0.43 9.08 12.26
CA LYS A 70 0.10 8.65 13.62
C LYS A 70 -1.15 7.77 13.65
N ASP A 71 -2.22 8.18 12.97
CA ASP A 71 -3.47 7.44 12.87
C ASP A 71 -3.29 6.07 12.19
N TYR A 72 -2.49 6.03 11.12
CA TYR A 72 -2.16 4.77 10.44
C TYR A 72 -1.41 3.81 11.38
N LYS A 73 -0.40 4.31 12.11
CA LYS A 73 0.38 3.48 13.05
C LYS A 73 -0.46 2.97 14.22
N SER A 74 -1.38 3.78 14.74
CA SER A 74 -2.27 3.38 15.84
C SER A 74 -3.37 2.41 15.39
N GLY A 75 -3.75 2.44 14.10
CA GLY A 75 -4.71 1.53 13.50
C GLY A 75 -4.23 0.07 13.38
N ILE A 76 -2.92 -0.19 13.48
CA ILE A 76 -2.34 -1.53 13.42
C ILE A 76 -1.86 -1.91 14.83
N ALA A 77 -2.66 -2.68 15.54
CA ALA A 77 -2.32 -3.20 16.86
C ALA A 77 -1.02 -4.02 16.79
N GLY A 78 -0.05 -3.72 17.66
CA GLY A 78 1.26 -4.38 17.65
C GLY A 78 2.09 -4.09 16.39
N GLY A 79 1.74 -3.02 15.65
CA GLY A 79 2.43 -2.60 14.44
C GLY A 79 3.93 -2.38 14.67
N TYR A 80 4.78 -2.83 13.75
CA TYR A 80 6.22 -2.62 13.85
C TYR A 80 6.86 -2.24 12.52
N LEU A 81 8.00 -1.56 12.62
CA LEU A 81 8.77 -1.12 11.46
C LEU A 81 9.65 -2.27 10.97
N VAL A 82 9.62 -2.50 9.66
CA VAL A 82 10.55 -3.40 8.95
C VAL A 82 11.34 -2.55 7.97
N GLN A 83 12.66 -2.72 7.96
CA GLN A 83 13.57 -1.90 7.12
C GLN A 83 13.79 -2.53 5.75
N ASP A 84 13.85 -3.85 5.70
CA ASP A 84 14.15 -4.62 4.50
C ASP A 84 13.06 -5.64 4.17
N ALA A 85 12.76 -5.82 2.89
CA ALA A 85 11.71 -6.74 2.44
C ALA A 85 12.02 -8.21 2.79
N GLY A 86 13.30 -8.59 2.90
CA GLY A 86 13.73 -9.92 3.31
C GLY A 86 13.49 -10.24 4.78
N GLU A 87 13.24 -9.22 5.62
CA GLU A 87 12.89 -9.37 7.03
C GLU A 87 11.37 -9.50 7.24
N LEU A 88 10.57 -9.38 6.18
CA LEU A 88 9.13 -9.53 6.29
C LEU A 88 8.77 -10.97 6.69
N PRO A 89 7.85 -11.14 7.66
CA PRO A 89 7.27 -12.45 7.92
C PRO A 89 6.51 -12.92 6.67
N HIS A 90 6.27 -14.21 6.56
CA HIS A 90 5.41 -14.73 5.51
C HIS A 90 3.98 -14.23 5.74
N ILE A 91 3.52 -13.31 4.89
CA ILE A 91 2.17 -12.76 4.91
C ILE A 91 1.41 -13.33 3.72
N VAL A 92 0.17 -13.71 3.99
CA VAL A 92 -0.74 -14.30 3.02
C VAL A 92 -2.00 -13.47 2.90
N GLY A 93 -2.52 -13.37 1.68
CA GLY A 93 -3.83 -12.81 1.42
C GLY A 93 -4.83 -13.92 1.14
N LEU A 94 -6.09 -13.54 0.92
CA LEU A 94 -7.19 -14.47 0.77
C LEU A 94 -6.99 -15.51 -0.36
N LYS A 95 -6.22 -15.19 -1.40
CA LYS A 95 -6.00 -16.11 -2.54
C LYS A 95 -4.95 -17.17 -2.27
N GLU A 96 -4.03 -16.93 -1.34
CA GLU A 96 -3.02 -17.93 -0.96
C GLU A 96 -3.57 -18.95 0.06
N ILE A 97 -4.57 -18.57 0.87
CA ILE A 97 -5.19 -19.46 1.87
C ILE A 97 -5.70 -20.79 1.28
N PRO A 98 -6.36 -20.84 0.10
CA PRO A 98 -6.69 -22.08 -0.60
C PRO A 98 -5.54 -23.09 -0.72
N TRP A 99 -4.31 -22.61 -0.94
CA TRP A 99 -3.14 -23.48 -1.08
C TRP A 99 -2.81 -24.17 0.25
N ILE A 100 -2.97 -23.46 1.38
CA ILE A 100 -2.71 -23.98 2.73
C ILE A 100 -3.71 -25.08 3.10
N PHE A 101 -4.98 -24.94 2.74
CA PHE A 101 -6.04 -25.87 3.16
C PHE A 101 -6.48 -26.88 2.10
N GLY A 102 -5.94 -26.80 0.87
CA GLY A 102 -6.38 -27.63 -0.25
C GLY A 102 -7.85 -27.41 -0.59
N LYS A 103 -8.32 -26.15 -0.51
CA LYS A 103 -9.72 -25.77 -0.75
C LYS A 103 -9.86 -24.88 -1.97
N LYS A 104 -11.09 -24.64 -2.39
CA LYS A 104 -11.37 -23.63 -3.43
C LYS A 104 -11.41 -22.25 -2.78
N TYR A 105 -11.09 -21.22 -3.56
CA TYR A 105 -11.20 -19.82 -3.14
C TYR A 105 -12.56 -19.49 -2.50
N MET A 106 -13.66 -19.94 -3.11
CA MET A 106 -15.01 -19.67 -2.61
C MET A 106 -15.30 -20.30 -1.24
N ASP A 107 -14.71 -21.46 -0.93
CA ASP A 107 -14.88 -22.11 0.38
C ASP A 107 -14.26 -21.25 1.49
N VAL A 108 -13.03 -20.80 1.25
CA VAL A 108 -12.29 -19.94 2.19
C VAL A 108 -12.96 -18.57 2.32
N TYR A 109 -13.40 -17.98 1.21
CA TYR A 109 -14.14 -16.72 1.22
C TYR A 109 -15.40 -16.82 2.09
N GLN A 110 -16.18 -17.91 1.94
CA GLN A 110 -17.35 -18.16 2.78
C GLN A 110 -16.97 -18.34 4.26
N TRP A 111 -15.85 -19.02 4.56
CA TRP A 111 -15.40 -19.16 5.93
C TRP A 111 -15.15 -17.80 6.59
N ARG A 112 -14.47 -16.88 5.88
CA ARG A 112 -14.22 -15.51 6.35
C ARG A 112 -15.51 -14.73 6.54
N VAL A 113 -16.39 -14.69 5.54
CA VAL A 113 -17.65 -13.92 5.60
C VAL A 113 -18.54 -14.40 6.74
N ARG A 114 -18.56 -15.71 7.03
CA ARG A 114 -19.34 -16.30 8.11
C ARG A 114 -18.65 -16.22 9.49
N GLY A 115 -17.47 -15.62 9.60
CA GLY A 115 -16.71 -15.55 10.85
C GLY A 115 -16.20 -16.90 11.36
N SER A 116 -16.17 -17.92 10.49
CA SER A 116 -15.71 -19.28 10.81
C SER A 116 -14.23 -19.51 10.46
N PHE A 117 -13.49 -18.42 10.22
CA PHE A 117 -12.06 -18.39 9.97
C PHE A 117 -11.37 -17.45 10.96
N VAL A 118 -10.05 -17.54 11.09
CA VAL A 118 -9.30 -16.62 11.96
C VAL A 118 -9.45 -15.18 11.46
N PRO A 119 -9.68 -14.19 12.36
CA PRO A 119 -9.70 -12.79 11.97
C PRO A 119 -8.40 -12.37 11.29
N GLU A 120 -8.50 -11.49 10.29
CA GLU A 120 -7.34 -10.86 9.66
C GLU A 120 -6.44 -10.16 10.68
N ASP A 121 -5.12 -10.25 10.45
CA ASP A 121 -4.13 -9.54 11.27
C ASP A 121 -4.05 -8.06 10.86
N ALA A 122 -4.35 -7.75 9.59
CA ALA A 122 -4.53 -6.40 9.11
C ALA A 122 -5.45 -6.34 7.88
N THR A 123 -6.07 -5.17 7.65
CA THR A 123 -6.72 -4.84 6.38
C THR A 123 -6.00 -3.65 5.75
N ILE A 124 -5.34 -3.87 4.62
CA ILE A 124 -4.55 -2.85 3.92
C ILE A 124 -5.15 -2.60 2.54
N SER A 125 -5.55 -1.35 2.27
CA SER A 125 -6.23 -0.93 1.04
C SER A 125 -7.46 -1.78 0.71
N GLY A 126 -8.20 -2.20 1.75
CA GLY A 126 -9.39 -3.06 1.66
C GLY A 126 -9.10 -4.55 1.43
N SER A 127 -7.82 -4.96 1.41
CA SER A 127 -7.43 -6.36 1.29
C SER A 127 -7.14 -6.96 2.67
N PRO A 128 -7.78 -8.07 3.05
CA PRO A 128 -7.50 -8.74 4.31
C PRO A 128 -6.19 -9.53 4.20
N LEU A 129 -5.33 -9.40 5.20
CA LEU A 129 -4.02 -10.02 5.29
C LEU A 129 -3.87 -10.77 6.61
N TRP A 130 -3.14 -11.89 6.57
CA TRP A 130 -2.78 -12.69 7.73
C TRP A 130 -1.28 -13.00 7.70
N LEU A 131 -0.69 -13.12 8.88
CA LEU A 131 0.57 -13.84 9.02
C LEU A 131 0.32 -15.32 8.74
N LEU A 132 1.24 -15.96 8.02
CA LEU A 132 1.18 -17.41 7.77
C LEU A 132 1.10 -18.19 9.09
N GLU A 133 1.88 -17.78 10.08
CA GLU A 133 1.86 -18.36 11.43
C GLU A 133 0.46 -18.31 12.06
N THR A 134 -0.23 -17.16 12.01
CA THR A 134 -1.61 -17.03 12.52
C THR A 134 -2.54 -18.06 11.89
N VAL A 135 -2.42 -18.28 10.58
CA VAL A 135 -3.25 -19.25 9.84
C VAL A 135 -2.91 -20.69 10.22
N LEU A 136 -1.63 -21.01 10.37
CA LEU A 136 -1.16 -22.34 10.76
C LEU A 136 -1.55 -22.67 12.21
N SER A 137 -1.38 -21.74 13.14
CA SER A 137 -1.82 -21.91 14.53
C SER A 137 -3.34 -22.09 14.61
N TYR A 138 -4.11 -21.34 13.83
CA TYR A 138 -5.55 -21.52 13.73
C TYR A 138 -5.90 -22.91 13.21
N ALA A 139 -5.23 -23.39 12.15
CA ALA A 139 -5.47 -24.69 11.57
C ALA A 139 -5.22 -25.82 12.57
N VAL A 140 -4.11 -25.77 13.29
CA VAL A 140 -3.76 -26.73 14.36
C VAL A 140 -4.80 -26.69 15.48
N GLY A 141 -5.14 -25.50 15.99
CA GLY A 141 -6.10 -25.34 17.09
C GLY A 141 -7.52 -25.79 16.75
N HIS A 142 -7.88 -25.87 15.48
CA HIS A 142 -9.21 -26.25 15.01
C HIS A 142 -9.22 -27.58 14.23
N GLY A 143 -8.13 -28.35 14.28
CA GLY A 143 -8.02 -29.64 13.61
C GLY A 143 -8.22 -29.59 12.10
N ARG A 144 -7.90 -28.47 11.44
CA ARG A 144 -8.01 -28.33 9.99
C ARG A 144 -6.80 -28.96 9.31
N THR A 145 -7.05 -29.73 8.25
CA THR A 145 -6.00 -30.31 7.41
C THR A 145 -5.19 -29.20 6.73
N ILE A 146 -3.87 -29.25 6.90
CA ILE A 146 -2.90 -28.41 6.19
C ILE A 146 -2.31 -29.21 5.03
N VAL A 147 -2.14 -28.57 3.87
CA VAL A 147 -1.44 -29.10 2.71
C VAL A 147 0.02 -28.60 2.77
N PRO A 148 1.00 -29.47 3.10
CA PRO A 148 2.39 -29.03 3.30
C PRO A 148 3.00 -28.37 2.06
N ASP A 149 2.67 -28.86 0.86
CA ASP A 149 3.18 -28.29 -0.38
C ASP A 149 2.69 -26.86 -0.58
N GLY A 150 1.45 -26.55 -0.20
CA GLY A 150 0.92 -25.18 -0.28
C GLY A 150 1.67 -24.22 0.64
N VAL A 151 2.06 -24.68 1.83
CA VAL A 151 2.87 -23.90 2.78
C VAL A 151 4.27 -23.63 2.21
N LYS A 152 4.94 -24.68 1.72
CA LYS A 152 6.28 -24.55 1.12
C LYS A 152 6.31 -23.56 -0.05
N ARG A 153 5.27 -23.55 -0.88
CA ARG A 153 5.14 -22.58 -1.99
C ARG A 153 5.11 -21.14 -1.47
N ILE A 154 4.36 -20.88 -0.41
CA ILE A 154 4.27 -19.54 0.20
C ILE A 154 5.61 -19.11 0.80
N GLU A 155 6.29 -20.03 1.51
CA GLU A 155 7.61 -19.81 2.11
C GLU A 155 8.69 -19.57 1.05
N ALA A 156 8.60 -20.26 -0.09
CA ALA A 156 9.46 -20.04 -1.26
C ALA A 156 9.16 -18.72 -2.00
N GLY A 157 8.19 -17.93 -1.54
CA GLY A 157 7.83 -16.65 -2.14
C GLY A 157 6.87 -16.76 -3.33
N GLU A 158 6.33 -17.94 -3.62
CA GLU A 158 5.30 -18.05 -4.66
C GLU A 158 4.03 -17.30 -4.24
N ARG A 159 3.41 -16.65 -5.21
CA ARG A 159 2.19 -15.85 -5.02
C ARG A 159 1.20 -16.16 -6.13
N GLU A 160 -0.09 -16.06 -5.82
CA GLU A 160 -1.12 -16.27 -6.84
C GLU A 160 -1.00 -15.14 -7.88
N GLN A 161 -0.58 -15.49 -9.09
CA GLN A 161 -0.44 -14.51 -10.16
C GLN A 161 -1.83 -14.04 -10.60
N ILE A 162 -2.13 -12.77 -10.38
CA ILE A 162 -3.24 -12.13 -11.09
C ILE A 162 -2.81 -12.03 -12.55
N LYS A 163 -3.48 -12.78 -13.44
CA LYS A 163 -3.39 -12.53 -14.89
C LYS A 163 -3.63 -11.03 -15.10
N PRO A 164 -2.71 -10.29 -15.74
CA PRO A 164 -2.86 -8.85 -15.90
C PRO A 164 -4.20 -8.58 -16.58
N ARG A 165 -5.15 -7.98 -15.86
CA ARG A 165 -6.37 -7.45 -16.45
C ARG A 165 -5.99 -6.18 -17.20
N GLY A 166 -5.68 -6.33 -18.49
CA GLY A 166 -5.56 -5.23 -19.43
C GLY A 166 -4.15 -4.69 -19.67
N ARG A 167 -3.88 -4.50 -20.98
CA ARG A 167 -2.75 -3.88 -21.71
C ARG A 167 -1.33 -4.19 -21.22
N LYS A 168 -0.54 -4.81 -22.11
CA LYS A 168 0.93 -4.91 -22.01
C LYS A 168 1.51 -3.57 -21.53
N PRO A 169 2.46 -3.57 -20.57
CA PRO A 169 3.18 -2.36 -20.23
C PRO A 169 3.75 -1.78 -21.52
N SER A 170 3.50 -0.49 -21.76
CA SER A 170 4.16 0.23 -22.84
C SER A 170 5.66 0.05 -22.64
N ALA A 171 6.36 -0.44 -23.66
CA ALA A 171 7.79 -0.73 -23.60
C ALA A 171 8.66 0.51 -23.35
N GLU A 172 8.05 1.70 -23.46
CA GLU A 172 8.70 2.97 -23.22
C GLU A 172 8.35 3.47 -21.82
N PRO A 173 9.34 3.61 -20.90
CA PRO A 173 9.12 4.34 -19.67
C PRO A 173 8.67 5.75 -20.06
N LYS A 174 7.50 6.16 -19.56
CA LYS A 174 7.03 7.54 -19.74
C LYS A 174 8.10 8.47 -19.15
N PRO A 175 8.42 9.59 -19.83
CA PRO A 175 9.40 10.52 -19.34
C PRO A 175 9.08 10.90 -17.90
N THR A 176 10.10 10.89 -17.04
CA THR A 176 10.00 11.35 -15.66
C THR A 176 9.36 12.74 -15.69
N PRO A 177 8.30 12.98 -14.90
CA PRO A 177 7.71 14.30 -14.84
C PRO A 177 8.78 15.34 -14.50
N PRO A 178 8.69 16.55 -15.05
CA PRO A 178 9.56 17.64 -14.62
C PRO A 178 9.45 17.81 -13.09
N PRO A 179 10.54 18.21 -12.42
CA PRO A 179 10.53 18.45 -10.98
C PRO A 179 9.41 19.43 -10.63
N LEU A 180 8.71 19.16 -9.52
CA LEU A 180 7.68 20.08 -9.04
C LEU A 180 8.34 21.43 -8.73
N PRO A 181 7.73 22.55 -9.14
CA PRO A 181 8.23 23.87 -8.77
C PRO A 181 8.11 24.07 -7.27
N GLU A 182 8.97 24.93 -6.72
CA GLU A 182 9.00 25.23 -5.29
C GLU A 182 7.65 25.78 -4.81
N THR A 183 7.25 25.38 -3.60
CA THR A 183 6.01 25.84 -2.96
C THR A 183 6.02 27.36 -2.81
N ARG A 184 5.10 28.04 -3.50
CA ARG A 184 4.97 29.50 -3.45
C ARG A 184 3.85 29.92 -2.49
N THR A 185 4.16 30.82 -1.55
CA THR A 185 3.17 31.39 -0.63
C THR A 185 2.70 32.75 -1.16
N PHE A 186 1.40 32.90 -1.39
CA PHE A 186 0.80 34.17 -1.79
C PHE A 186 0.21 34.88 -0.57
N ARG A 187 0.44 36.19 -0.46
CA ARG A 187 -0.08 37.03 0.62
C ARG A 187 -0.98 38.15 0.10
N PRO A 188 -2.13 38.41 0.75
CA PRO A 188 -2.97 39.56 0.42
C PRO A 188 -2.17 40.87 0.49
N GLY A 189 -2.26 41.71 -0.54
CA GLY A 189 -1.59 43.01 -0.62
C GLY A 189 -0.15 42.96 -1.15
N GLU A 190 0.50 41.80 -1.15
CA GLU A 190 1.83 41.60 -1.79
C GLU A 190 1.70 40.97 -3.19
N HIS A 191 0.65 40.17 -3.43
CA HIS A 191 0.43 39.47 -4.67
C HIS A 191 -0.98 39.75 -5.19
N SER A 192 -1.11 39.98 -6.49
CA SER A 192 -2.39 40.16 -7.16
C SER A 192 -3.07 38.82 -7.45
N ALA A 193 -4.37 38.86 -7.74
CA ALA A 193 -5.08 37.68 -8.22
C ALA A 193 -4.53 37.16 -9.56
N GLU A 194 -3.95 38.05 -10.38
CA GLU A 194 -3.31 37.71 -11.65
C GLU A 194 -2.02 36.92 -11.43
N ASP A 195 -1.23 37.25 -10.40
CA ASP A 195 -0.01 36.51 -10.05
C ASP A 195 -0.33 35.06 -9.63
N VAL A 196 -1.42 34.87 -8.87
CA VAL A 196 -1.89 33.56 -8.46
C VAL A 196 -2.41 32.77 -9.67
N ALA A 197 -3.16 33.43 -10.56
CA ALA A 197 -3.71 32.81 -11.76
C ALA A 197 -2.62 32.42 -12.76
N ALA A 198 -1.59 33.24 -12.93
CA ALA A 198 -0.45 32.96 -13.80
C ALA A 198 0.33 31.74 -13.32
N PHE A 199 0.59 31.63 -12.01
CA PHE A 199 1.24 30.46 -11.42
C PHE A 199 0.38 29.20 -11.53
N ALA A 200 -0.94 29.32 -11.30
CA ALA A 200 -1.85 28.19 -11.48
C ALA A 200 -1.89 27.71 -12.95
N ALA A 201 -1.85 28.63 -13.91
CA ALA A 201 -1.80 28.31 -15.33
C ALA A 201 -0.49 27.60 -15.71
N GLU A 202 0.64 28.05 -15.18
CA GLU A 202 1.96 27.41 -15.37
C GLU A 202 1.94 25.95 -14.86
N LEU A 203 1.40 25.71 -13.67
CA LEU A 203 1.27 24.35 -13.12
C LEU A 203 0.39 23.45 -13.97
N LEU A 204 -0.75 23.97 -14.44
CA LEU A 204 -1.69 23.21 -15.26
C LEU A 204 -1.10 22.89 -16.65
N ASP A 205 -0.38 23.82 -17.28
CA ASP A 205 0.30 23.60 -18.57
C ASP A 205 1.42 22.56 -18.44
N ALA A 206 2.12 22.54 -17.30
CA ALA A 206 3.07 21.50 -16.94
C ALA A 206 2.42 20.14 -16.59
N GLY A 207 1.08 20.04 -16.63
CA GLY A 207 0.34 18.82 -16.30
C GLY A 207 0.39 18.47 -14.80
N ILE A 208 0.62 19.47 -13.95
CA ILE A 208 0.69 19.35 -12.49
C ILE A 208 -0.67 19.74 -11.91
N SER A 209 -1.23 18.90 -11.04
CA SER A 209 -2.44 19.22 -10.28
C SER A 209 -2.08 20.05 -9.06
N LEU A 210 -2.83 21.12 -8.80
CA LEU A 210 -2.63 22.02 -7.67
C LEU A 210 -3.68 21.82 -6.57
N SER A 211 -3.26 21.98 -5.31
CA SER A 211 -4.14 21.99 -4.13
C SER A 211 -3.90 23.28 -3.36
N VAL A 212 -4.95 24.05 -3.10
CA VAL A 212 -4.87 25.34 -2.38
C VAL A 212 -5.26 25.10 -0.93
N ARG A 213 -4.34 25.37 0.01
CA ARG A 213 -4.61 25.33 1.45
C ARG A 213 -4.56 26.73 2.04
N PRO A 214 -5.61 27.20 2.75
CA PRO A 214 -5.55 28.47 3.47
C PRO A 214 -4.60 28.33 4.66
N LYS A 215 -3.67 29.28 4.79
CA LYS A 215 -2.78 29.38 5.95
C LYS A 215 -3.57 30.07 7.07
N ARG A 216 -3.87 29.34 8.14
CA ARG A 216 -4.48 29.88 9.37
C ARG A 216 -3.44 30.59 10.22
#